data_AF-W2ZKI8-F1
#
_entry.id   AF-W2ZKI8-F1
#
_cell.length_a   1.000
_cell.length_b   1.000
_cell.length_c   1.000
_cell.angle_alpha   90.00
_cell.angle_beta   90.00
_cell.angle_gamma   90.00
#
_symmetry.space_group_name_H-M   'P 1'
#
loop_
_entity.id
_entity.type
_entity.pdbx_description
1 polymer ?
#
loop_
_entity_poly.entity_id
_entity_poly.type
_entity_poly.pdbx_seq_one_letter_code
_entity_poly.pdbx_strand_id
1 'polypeptide(L)' 'MGLQEKINANPTVYAVATPARKKFDVDEALDEDVADPFDSDEVFEILRHINDPEHPLT' A
#
# COMPACT_ATOMS: atom_id res chain seq x y z
N MET A 1 24.15 -6.07 21.95
CA MET A 1 24.14 -4.71 21.37
C MET A 1 22.99 -3.97 22.01
N GLY A 2 23.27 -2.99 22.87
CA GLY A 2 22.28 -2.40 23.79
C GLY A 2 21.23 -1.56 23.07
N LEU A 3 19.96 -1.73 23.45
CA LEU A 3 18.86 -0.91 22.98
C LEU A 3 19.10 0.53 23.48
N GLN A 4 19.41 1.46 22.57
CA GLN A 4 19.49 2.88 22.93
C GLN A 4 18.08 3.43 23.06
N GLU A 5 17.65 3.65 24.30
CA GLU A 5 16.33 4.20 24.61
C GLU A 5 16.29 5.71 24.31
N LYS A 6 15.31 6.14 23.52
CA LYS A 6 15.19 7.53 23.08
C LYS A 6 14.46 8.33 24.16
N ILE A 7 15.13 9.35 24.70
CA ILE A 7 14.59 10.22 25.77
C ILE A 7 13.35 11.01 25.31
N ASN A 8 13.23 11.32 24.01
CA ASN A 8 12.04 11.92 23.39
C ASN A 8 11.71 11.18 22.08
N ALA A 9 10.92 10.11 22.16
CA ALA A 9 10.35 9.50 20.95
C ALA A 9 9.38 10.50 20.28
N ASN A 10 9.50 10.68 18.96
CA ASN A 10 8.46 11.36 18.16
C ASN A 10 7.12 10.68 18.51
N PRO A 11 5.98 11.39 18.71
CA PRO A 11 4.70 10.71 18.74
C PRO A 11 4.66 9.81 17.51
N THR A 12 4.23 8.56 17.67
CA THR A 12 4.05 7.68 16.52
C THR A 12 3.34 8.52 15.47
N VAL A 13 3.96 8.68 14.29
CA VAL A 13 3.22 9.12 13.10
C VAL A 13 1.91 8.34 13.19
N TYR A 14 0.72 8.96 13.01
CA TYR A 14 -0.44 8.08 12.88
C TYR A 14 -0.05 7.07 11.82
N ALA A 15 -0.13 5.78 12.16
CA ALA A 15 0.54 4.75 11.38
C ALA A 15 -0.02 4.78 9.97
N VAL A 16 0.67 5.48 9.06
CA VAL A 16 0.37 5.44 7.64
C VAL A 16 1.02 4.16 7.18
N ALA A 17 0.20 3.15 6.97
CA ALA A 17 0.64 1.95 6.28
C ALA A 17 1.36 2.43 5.03
N THR A 18 2.64 2.12 4.90
CA THR A 18 3.33 2.28 3.62
C THR A 18 2.49 1.43 2.66
N PRO A 19 1.76 2.00 1.69
CA PRO A 19 1.19 1.16 0.68
C PRO A 19 2.41 0.79 -0.15
N ALA A 20 3.05 -0.31 0.23
CA ALA A 20 4.00 -0.96 -0.63
C ALA A 20 3.18 -1.20 -1.91
N ARG A 21 3.43 -0.41 -2.96
CA ARG A 21 2.96 -0.80 -4.28
C ARG A 21 3.46 -2.22 -4.41
N LYS A 22 2.55 -3.19 -4.46
CA LYS A 22 2.97 -4.51 -4.87
C LYS A 22 3.67 -4.31 -6.19
N LYS A 23 4.91 -4.79 -6.26
CA LYS A 23 5.45 -5.15 -7.56
C LYS A 23 4.47 -6.22 -8.01
N PHE A 24 3.63 -5.92 -9.00
CA PHE A 24 2.99 -7.00 -9.74
C PHE A 24 4.16 -7.90 -10.13
N ASP A 25 4.13 -9.16 -9.71
CA ASP A 25 5.16 -10.12 -10.08
C ASP A 25 4.95 -10.43 -11.56
N VAL A 26 5.41 -9.51 -12.42
CA VAL A 26 5.33 -9.64 -13.89
C VAL A 26 6.27 -10.75 -14.40
N ASP A 27 7.04 -11.39 -13.50
CA ASP A 27 8.11 -12.33 -13.81
C ASP A 27 7.71 -13.81 -13.60
N GLU A 28 6.50 -14.09 -13.10
CA GLU A 28 5.97 -15.46 -13.05
C GLU A 28 5.20 -15.75 -14.34
N ALA A 29 5.94 -15.94 -15.45
CA ALA A 29 5.49 -16.54 -16.71
C ALA A 29 3.96 -16.58 -16.89
N LEU A 30 3.34 -15.42 -17.10
CA LEU A 30 1.92 -15.32 -17.43
C LEU A 30 1.76 -15.98 -18.80
N ASP A 31 1.19 -17.18 -18.80
CA ASP A 31 0.70 -17.81 -20.01
C ASP A 31 -0.31 -16.84 -20.65
N GLU A 32 0.06 -16.22 -21.77
CA GLU A 32 -0.75 -15.20 -22.45
C GLU A 32 -2.10 -15.76 -22.92
N ASP A 33 -2.24 -17.09 -23.00
CA ASP A 33 -3.49 -17.78 -23.32
C ASP A 33 -4.41 -17.94 -22.09
N VAL A 34 -3.95 -17.59 -20.89
CA VAL A 34 -4.71 -17.65 -19.64
C VAL A 34 -5.12 -16.25 -19.19
N ALA A 35 -6.40 -16.07 -18.88
CA ALA A 35 -6.92 -14.81 -18.38
C ALA A 35 -6.44 -14.54 -16.95
N ASP A 36 -5.94 -13.34 -16.70
CA ASP A 36 -5.53 -12.86 -15.37
C ASP A 36 -6.77 -12.52 -14.51
N PRO A 37 -7.00 -13.20 -13.38
CA PRO A 37 -8.11 -12.88 -12.49
C PRO A 37 -7.80 -11.66 -11.62
N PHE A 38 -8.80 -10.80 -11.41
CA PHE A 38 -8.69 -9.64 -10.52
C PHE A 38 -8.26 -10.02 -9.10
N ASP A 39 -7.34 -9.24 -8.53
CA ASP A 39 -6.96 -9.35 -7.12
C ASP A 39 -7.44 -8.15 -6.28
N SER A 40 -7.35 -8.29 -4.94
CA SER A 40 -7.82 -7.24 -4.03
C SER A 40 -6.94 -5.98 -4.06
N ASP A 41 -5.68 -6.10 -4.45
CA ASP A 41 -4.77 -4.96 -4.54
C ASP A 41 -5.06 -4.15 -5.81
N GLU A 42 -5.39 -4.80 -6.92
CA GLU A 42 -5.85 -4.18 -8.17
C GLU A 42 -7.12 -3.35 -7.92
N VAL A 43 -8.11 -3.95 -7.26
CA VAL A 43 -9.34 -3.24 -6.89
C VAL A 43 -9.04 -2.08 -5.92
N PHE A 44 -8.14 -2.28 -4.96
CA PHE A 44 -7.74 -1.23 -4.01
C PHE A 44 -7.03 -0.07 -4.69
N GLU A 45 -6.10 -0.33 -5.61
CA GLU A 45 -5.39 0.71 -6.37
C GLU A 45 -6.33 1.58 -7.20
N ILE A 46 -7.41 1.00 -7.74
CA ILE A 46 -8.44 1.74 -8.48
C ILE A 46 -9.22 2.68 -7.53
N LEU A 47 -9.57 2.21 -6.33
CA LEU A 47 -10.50 2.91 -5.44
C LEU A 47 -9.81 3.90 -4.48
N ARG A 48 -8.55 3.66 -4.11
CA ARG A 48 -7.84 4.38 -3.02
C ARG A 48 -7.64 5.89 -3.21
N HIS A 49 -7.94 6.41 -4.40
CA HIS A 49 -7.83 7.85 -4.72
C HIS A 49 -9.19 8.51 -5.00
N ILE A 50 -10.30 7.81 -4.77
CA ILE A 50 -11.62 8.43 -4.84
C ILE A 50 -11.70 9.45 -3.72
N ASN A 51 -11.93 10.72 -4.11
CA ASN A 51 -11.98 11.83 -3.17
C ASN A 51 -13.35 11.89 -2.51
N ASP A 52 -13.34 12.17 -1.21
CA ASP A 52 -14.53 12.56 -0.48
C ASP A 52 -15.07 13.91 -1.03
N PRO A 53 -16.36 14.02 -1.39
CA PRO A 53 -16.92 15.23 -1.99
C PRO A 53 -17.09 16.39 -1.01
N GLU A 54 -17.12 16.12 0.29
CA GLU A 54 -17.34 17.11 1.36
C GLU A 54 -16.01 17.55 2.00
N HIS A 55 -15.00 16.68 1.95
CA HIS A 55 -13.74 16.90 2.65
C HIS A 55 -12.51 16.66 1.77
N PRO A 56 -11.57 17.63 1.71
CA PRO A 56 -10.29 17.42 1.07
C PRO A 56 -9.36 16.62 1.99
N LEU A 57 -9.44 15.28 1.90
CA LEU A 57 -8.54 14.36 2.60
C LEU A 57 -7.22 14.25 1.83
N THR A 58 -6.11 14.56 2.51
CA THR A 58 -4.74 14.47 1.97
C THR A 58 -4.04 13.18 2.38
#